data_AF-A0A9N9LXU0-F1
#
_entry.id   AF-A0A9N9LXU0-F1
#
_cell.length_a   1.000
_cell.length_b   1.000
_cell.length_c   1.000
_cell.angle_alpha   90.00
_cell.angle_beta   90.00
_cell.angle_gamma   90.00
#
_symmetry.space_group_name_H-M   'P 1'
#
loop_
_entity.id
_entity.type
_entity.pdbx_description
1 polymer ?
#
loop_
_entity_poly.entity_id
_entity_poly.type
_entity_poly.pdbx_seq_one_letter_code
_entity_poly.pdbx_strand_id
1 'polypeptide(L)'
;MAFRTIQREAIEIYEQFYDILEKSDFSIPTFLAFGAALQLLSYAYLPPRLSAALPLLWPGYRLVRSGIGSRDVFKTFFTDVVLGKHSTKLPNSPNGVVVFVLGARLNHPFGKLSPGTTPLDIVFKDMWREAEKNREKWGYLGRTATLADTSDNEGTTTVWITYWNDLQGLHEFAASAAHRLS
;
A
#
# COMPACT_ATOMS: atom_id res chain seq x y z
N MET A 1 -18.81 -25.93 7.44
CA MET A 1 -17.36 -25.71 7.66
C MET A 1 -16.63 -25.24 6.40
N ALA A 2 -16.86 -25.82 5.21
CA ALA A 2 -16.17 -25.47 3.96
C ALA A 2 -16.24 -23.98 3.54
N PHE A 3 -17.39 -23.31 3.72
CA PHE A 3 -17.56 -21.91 3.32
C PHE A 3 -16.65 -20.94 4.10
N ARG A 4 -16.38 -21.23 5.39
CA ARG A 4 -15.46 -20.41 6.20
C ARG A 4 -14.00 -20.60 5.79
N THR A 5 -13.64 -21.77 5.29
CA THR A 5 -12.30 -22.06 4.78
C THR A 5 -12.06 -21.31 3.47
N ILE A 6 -13.00 -21.39 2.51
CA ILE A 6 -12.90 -20.67 1.23
C ILE A 6 -12.88 -19.16 1.45
N GLN A 7 -13.69 -18.64 2.37
CA GLN A 7 -13.68 -17.21 2.69
C GLN A 7 -12.34 -16.78 3.29
N ARG A 8 -11.73 -17.61 4.15
CA ARG A 8 -10.41 -17.33 4.71
C ARG A 8 -9.32 -17.35 3.64
N GLU A 9 -9.30 -18.37 2.79
CA GLU A 9 -8.35 -18.47 1.68
C GLU A 9 -8.49 -17.29 0.71
N ALA A 10 -9.72 -16.88 0.39
CA ALA A 10 -9.96 -15.71 -0.47
C ALA A 10 -9.48 -14.41 0.18
N ILE A 11 -9.66 -14.24 1.48
CA ILE A 11 -9.14 -13.09 2.23
C ILE A 11 -7.61 -13.13 2.27
N GLU A 12 -7.00 -14.29 2.50
CA GLU A 12 -5.54 -14.45 2.51
C GLU A 12 -4.93 -14.12 1.14
N ILE A 13 -5.53 -14.63 0.06
CA ILE A 13 -5.15 -14.30 -1.32
C ILE A 13 -5.31 -12.79 -1.56
N TYR A 14 -6.44 -12.21 -1.18
CA TYR A 14 -6.66 -10.77 -1.32
C TYR A 14 -5.63 -9.95 -0.54
N GLU A 15 -5.41 -10.23 0.75
CA GLU A 15 -4.42 -9.56 1.60
C GLU A 15 -2.99 -9.69 1.07
N GLN A 16 -2.68 -10.81 0.40
CA GLN A 16 -1.38 -11.03 -0.19
C GLN A 16 -1.19 -10.29 -1.51
N PHE A 17 -2.25 -10.13 -2.30
CA PHE A 17 -2.17 -9.72 -3.70
C PHE A 17 -2.99 -8.47 -4.08
N TYR A 18 -3.67 -7.82 -3.14
CA TYR A 18 -4.48 -6.62 -3.43
C TYR A 18 -3.64 -5.46 -4.01
N ASP A 19 -2.34 -5.51 -3.79
CA ASP A 19 -1.35 -4.52 -4.18
C ASP A 19 -0.45 -5.00 -5.32
N ILE A 20 -0.76 -6.10 -6.03
CA ILE A 20 0.04 -6.53 -7.20
C ILE A 20 0.19 -5.41 -8.23
N LEU A 21 -0.89 -4.65 -8.45
CA LEU A 21 -0.95 -3.58 -9.43
C LEU A 21 -1.25 -2.26 -8.72
N GLU A 22 -0.21 -1.50 -8.45
CA GLU A 22 -0.31 -0.17 -7.90
C GLU A 22 -0.32 0.89 -9.00
N LYS A 23 -0.91 2.05 -8.70
CA LYS A 23 -0.88 3.22 -9.60
C LYS A 23 0.56 3.67 -9.92
N SER A 24 1.50 3.39 -9.03
CA SER A 24 2.92 3.73 -9.15
C SER A 24 3.69 2.83 -10.13
N ASP A 25 3.17 1.65 -10.47
CA ASP A 25 3.92 0.67 -11.27
C ASP A 25 4.07 1.05 -12.74
N PHE A 26 3.10 1.80 -13.27
CA PHE A 26 3.12 2.27 -14.66
C PHE A 26 2.94 3.79 -14.74
N SER A 27 3.55 4.38 -15.75
CA SER A 27 3.34 5.81 -16.02
C SER A 27 1.87 6.10 -16.39
N ILE A 28 1.42 7.32 -16.12
CA ILE A 28 0.05 7.76 -16.48
C ILE A 28 -0.24 7.53 -17.98
N PRO A 29 0.67 7.85 -18.93
CA PRO A 29 0.48 7.52 -20.34
C PRO A 29 0.23 6.03 -20.60
N THR A 30 0.95 5.14 -19.92
CA THR A 30 0.77 3.68 -20.06
C THR A 30 -0.63 3.25 -19.60
N PHE A 31 -1.12 3.77 -18.47
CA PHE A 31 -2.49 3.50 -18.02
C PHE A 31 -3.54 4.02 -19.00
N LEU A 32 -3.32 5.20 -19.59
CA LEU A 32 -4.20 5.75 -20.63
C LEU A 32 -4.19 4.86 -21.88
N ALA A 33 -3.03 4.33 -22.28
CA ALA A 33 -2.91 3.40 -23.41
C ALA A 33 -3.66 2.09 -23.15
N PHE A 34 -3.55 1.51 -21.95
CA PHE A 34 -4.36 0.34 -21.56
C PHE A 34 -5.86 0.64 -21.60
N GLY A 35 -6.28 1.80 -21.07
CA GLY A 35 -7.67 2.24 -21.14
C GLY A 35 -8.18 2.38 -22.58
N ALA A 36 -7.37 2.98 -23.46
CA ALA A 36 -7.70 3.13 -24.88
C ALA A 36 -7.79 1.78 -25.61
N ALA A 37 -6.84 0.86 -25.37
CA ALA A 37 -6.87 -0.48 -25.94
C ALA A 37 -8.10 -1.27 -25.49
N LEU A 38 -8.43 -1.24 -24.19
CA LEU A 38 -9.64 -1.85 -23.65
C LEU A 38 -10.91 -1.22 -24.22
N GLN A 39 -10.91 0.10 -24.46
CA GLN A 39 -12.04 0.78 -25.09
C GLN A 39 -12.26 0.31 -26.53
N LEU A 40 -11.18 0.16 -27.31
CA LEU A 40 -11.26 -0.36 -28.67
C LEU A 40 -11.77 -1.80 -28.70
N LEU A 41 -11.29 -2.64 -27.78
CA LEU A 41 -11.80 -4.01 -27.63
C LEU A 41 -13.28 -4.01 -27.23
N SER A 42 -13.67 -3.17 -26.28
CA SER A 42 -15.08 -3.01 -25.89
C SER A 42 -15.95 -2.63 -27.08
N TYR A 43 -15.48 -1.72 -27.94
CA TYR A 43 -16.22 -1.30 -29.12
C TYR A 43 -16.34 -2.40 -30.18
N ALA A 44 -15.37 -3.31 -30.25
CA ALA A 44 -15.40 -4.46 -31.17
C ALA A 44 -16.40 -5.55 -30.75
N TYR A 45 -16.60 -5.77 -29.45
CA TYR A 45 -17.41 -6.87 -28.93
C TYR A 45 -18.78 -6.46 -28.35
N LEU A 46 -18.94 -5.21 -27.89
CA LEU A 46 -20.18 -4.74 -27.27
C LEU A 46 -20.93 -3.75 -28.17
N PRO A 47 -22.27 -3.60 -27.99
CA PRO A 47 -23.02 -2.55 -28.64
C PRO A 47 -22.41 -1.16 -28.37
N PRO A 48 -22.28 -0.28 -29.38
CA PRO A 48 -21.62 1.02 -29.27
C PRO A 48 -22.08 1.89 -28.10
N ARG A 49 -23.39 1.82 -27.77
CA ARG A 49 -23.97 2.57 -26.65
C ARG A 49 -23.44 2.09 -25.30
N LEU A 50 -23.31 0.78 -25.11
CA LEU A 50 -22.79 0.19 -23.87
C LEU A 50 -21.29 0.44 -23.74
N SER A 51 -20.56 0.25 -24.84
CA SER A 51 -19.11 0.47 -24.89
C SER A 51 -18.74 1.93 -24.57
N ALA A 52 -19.48 2.91 -25.08
CA ALA A 52 -19.24 4.32 -24.77
C ALA A 52 -19.76 4.75 -23.38
N ALA A 53 -20.84 4.14 -22.89
CA ALA A 53 -21.41 4.52 -21.60
C ALA A 53 -20.51 4.15 -20.42
N LEU A 54 -19.90 2.97 -20.41
CA LEU A 54 -19.04 2.49 -19.31
C LEU A 54 -17.90 3.47 -18.93
N PRO A 55 -17.02 3.90 -19.86
CA PRO A 55 -15.91 4.80 -19.54
C PRO A 55 -16.37 6.23 -19.23
N LEU A 56 -17.61 6.63 -19.57
CA LEU A 56 -18.15 7.96 -19.26
C LEU A 56 -18.89 8.00 -17.93
N LEU A 57 -19.66 6.96 -17.63
CA LEU A 57 -20.44 6.86 -16.39
C LEU A 57 -19.54 6.81 -15.16
N TRP A 58 -18.40 6.12 -15.25
CA TRP A 58 -17.50 5.97 -14.09
C TRP A 58 -16.82 7.29 -13.66
N PRO A 59 -16.14 8.04 -14.55
CA PRO A 59 -15.65 9.37 -14.22
C PRO A 59 -16.78 10.34 -13.85
N GLY A 60 -17.94 10.26 -14.54
CA GLY A 60 -19.10 11.07 -14.22
C GLY A 60 -19.58 10.86 -12.78
N TYR A 61 -19.73 9.60 -12.36
CA TYR A 61 -20.03 9.23 -10.98
C TYR A 61 -18.97 9.75 -10.00
N ARG A 62 -17.68 9.61 -10.32
CA ARG A 62 -16.60 10.13 -9.46
C ARG A 62 -16.62 11.65 -9.33
N LEU A 63 -16.92 12.37 -10.41
CA LEU A 63 -17.06 13.83 -10.40
C LEU A 63 -18.26 14.26 -9.55
N VAL A 64 -19.42 13.61 -9.72
CA VAL A 64 -20.61 13.88 -8.90
C VAL A 64 -20.33 13.58 -7.43
N ARG A 65 -19.78 12.41 -7.12
CA ARG A 65 -19.41 12.02 -5.75
C ARG A 65 -18.40 12.99 -5.14
N SER A 66 -17.38 13.39 -5.89
CA SER A 66 -16.38 14.37 -5.46
C SER A 66 -17.02 15.73 -5.21
N GLY A 67 -17.89 16.20 -6.11
CA GLY A 67 -18.61 17.46 -5.96
C GLY A 67 -19.54 17.47 -4.74
N ILE A 68 -20.24 16.37 -4.47
CA ILE A 68 -21.07 16.21 -3.26
C ILE A 68 -20.19 16.20 -2.02
N GLY A 69 -19.14 15.38 -2.00
CA GLY A 69 -18.28 15.23 -0.82
C GLY A 69 -17.40 16.46 -0.52
N SER A 70 -17.16 17.31 -1.51
CA SER A 70 -16.41 18.57 -1.33
C SER A 70 -17.20 19.62 -0.53
N ARG A 71 -18.52 19.47 -0.38
CA ARG A 71 -19.35 20.41 0.39
C ARG A 71 -19.19 20.24 1.90
N ASP A 72 -18.91 19.02 2.35
CA ASP A 72 -18.66 18.72 3.76
C ASP A 72 -17.52 17.69 3.87
N VAL A 73 -16.32 18.18 3.60
CA VAL A 73 -15.08 17.40 3.48
C VAL A 73 -14.79 16.61 4.78
N PHE A 74 -15.05 17.22 5.93
CA PHE A 74 -14.83 16.65 7.26
C PHE A 74 -15.93 15.68 7.73
N LYS A 75 -17.03 15.55 6.98
CA LYS A 75 -18.04 14.50 7.22
C LYS A 75 -18.04 13.40 6.18
N THR A 76 -17.55 13.69 4.97
CA THR A 76 -17.66 12.76 3.84
C THR A 76 -16.37 11.97 3.59
N PHE A 77 -15.22 12.63 3.62
CA PHE A 77 -13.92 12.01 3.30
C PHE A 77 -13.05 11.81 4.52
N PHE A 78 -13.13 12.73 5.48
CA PHE A 78 -12.30 12.75 6.67
C PHE A 78 -13.14 12.57 7.93
N THR A 79 -13.72 11.39 8.10
CA THR A 79 -14.71 11.12 9.16
C THR A 79 -14.12 11.07 10.57
N ASP A 80 -12.81 10.85 10.70
CA ASP A 80 -12.12 10.69 12.00
C ASP A 80 -11.04 11.76 12.22
N VAL A 81 -11.27 12.96 11.68
CA VAL A 81 -10.35 14.07 11.85
C VAL A 81 -10.70 14.87 13.09
N VAL A 82 -9.79 14.83 14.07
CA VAL A 82 -9.84 15.71 15.22
C VAL A 82 -9.34 17.09 14.79
N LEU A 83 -10.26 18.07 14.74
CA LEU A 83 -9.93 19.43 14.33
C LEU A 83 -8.97 20.11 15.32
N GLY A 84 -8.11 20.98 14.81
CA GLY A 84 -7.13 21.73 15.59
C GLY A 84 -5.73 21.13 15.58
N LYS A 85 -4.82 21.73 16.35
CA LYS A 85 -3.45 21.24 16.50
C LYS A 85 -3.41 20.21 17.62
N HIS A 86 -3.17 18.95 17.27
CA HIS A 86 -2.89 17.89 18.22
C HIS A 86 -1.39 17.61 18.22
N SER A 87 -0.82 17.39 19.40
CA SER A 87 0.57 16.98 19.55
C SER A 87 0.59 15.80 20.50
N THR A 88 1.19 14.70 20.05
CA THR A 88 1.32 13.50 20.86
C THR A 88 2.46 13.71 21.85
N LYS A 89 2.24 13.28 23.09
CA LYS A 89 3.32 13.11 24.06
C LYS A 89 3.81 11.69 23.94
N LEU A 90 5.13 11.53 23.84
CA LEU A 90 5.73 10.21 23.92
C LEU A 90 5.38 9.61 25.29
N PRO A 91 4.93 8.35 25.35
CA PRO A 91 4.89 7.64 26.64
C PRO A 91 6.31 7.69 27.22
N ASN A 92 6.46 7.83 28.54
CA ASN A 92 7.74 8.01 29.24
C ASN A 92 8.79 6.98 28.79
N SER A 93 9.48 7.24 27.68
CA SER A 93 10.62 6.47 27.23
C SER A 93 11.84 7.20 27.76
N PRO A 94 12.50 6.65 28.79
CA PRO A 94 13.66 7.30 29.39
C PRO A 94 14.80 7.54 28.39
N ASN A 95 14.79 6.81 27.26
CA ASN A 95 15.88 6.78 26.28
C ASN A 95 15.51 7.37 24.90
N GLY A 96 14.32 7.97 24.75
CA GLY A 96 13.85 8.54 23.48
C GLY A 96 13.16 7.52 22.57
N VAL A 97 13.16 7.78 21.26
CA VAL A 97 12.58 6.90 20.23
C VAL A 97 13.63 6.67 19.15
N VAL A 98 13.73 5.42 18.69
CA VAL A 98 14.56 5.06 17.55
C VAL A 98 13.72 5.14 16.29
N VAL A 99 14.23 5.89 15.31
CA VAL A 99 13.66 5.96 13.96
C VAL A 99 14.54 5.12 13.05
N PHE A 100 13.97 4.06 12.48
CA PHE A 100 14.65 3.20 11.52
C PHE A 100 14.04 3.37 10.13
N VAL A 101 14.85 3.82 9.19
CA VAL A 101 14.49 4.07 7.79
C VAL A 101 14.96 2.87 6.97
N LEU A 102 14.00 2.06 6.52
CA LEU A 102 14.28 0.92 5.65
C LEU A 102 13.95 1.30 4.21
N GLY A 103 14.96 1.25 3.34
CA GLY A 103 14.80 1.48 1.90
C GLY A 103 15.06 0.19 1.12
N ALA A 104 14.21 -0.09 0.13
CA ALA A 104 14.43 -1.12 -0.86
C ALA A 104 14.28 -0.51 -2.26
N ARG A 105 15.18 -0.85 -3.18
CA ARG A 105 15.14 -0.32 -4.54
C ARG A 105 15.09 -1.45 -5.55
N LEU A 106 14.14 -1.36 -6.48
CA LEU A 106 13.95 -2.28 -7.59
C LEU A 106 14.36 -1.61 -8.89
N ASN A 107 15.48 -2.03 -9.48
CA ASN A 107 16.03 -1.46 -10.72
C ASN A 107 15.60 -2.24 -11.98
N HIS A 108 14.42 -2.85 -11.96
CA HIS A 108 13.92 -3.65 -13.08
C HIS A 108 12.92 -2.87 -13.93
N PRO A 109 12.93 -2.98 -15.28
CA PRO A 109 11.99 -2.24 -16.14
C PRO A 109 10.50 -2.50 -15.87
N PHE A 110 10.18 -3.68 -15.33
CA PHE A 110 8.82 -4.05 -14.91
C PHE A 110 8.53 -3.75 -13.43
N GLY A 111 9.42 -3.06 -12.71
CA GLY A 111 9.23 -2.63 -11.33
C GLY A 111 8.83 -3.79 -10.41
N LYS A 112 7.71 -3.62 -9.69
CA LYS A 112 7.12 -4.63 -8.78
C LYS A 112 6.73 -5.93 -9.49
N LEU A 113 6.55 -5.93 -10.81
CA LEU A 113 6.22 -7.12 -11.60
C LEU A 113 7.46 -7.91 -12.06
N SER A 114 8.66 -7.56 -11.60
CA SER A 114 9.88 -8.29 -11.99
C SER A 114 9.94 -9.69 -11.39
N PRO A 115 10.65 -10.64 -12.02
CA PRO A 115 10.93 -11.93 -11.39
C PRO A 115 11.61 -11.74 -10.02
N GLY A 116 11.14 -12.42 -8.98
CA GLY A 116 11.73 -12.38 -7.63
C GLY A 116 11.21 -11.29 -6.70
N THR A 117 10.38 -10.34 -7.15
CA THR A 117 9.77 -9.32 -6.27
C THR A 117 8.67 -9.89 -5.39
N THR A 118 7.83 -10.81 -5.89
CA THR A 118 6.74 -11.39 -5.11
C THR A 118 7.25 -12.13 -3.87
N PRO A 119 8.28 -13.01 -3.95
CA PRO A 119 8.89 -13.59 -2.75
C PRO A 119 9.44 -12.54 -1.79
N LEU A 120 10.07 -11.49 -2.31
CA LEU A 120 10.64 -10.41 -1.51
C LEU A 120 9.55 -9.60 -0.76
N ASP A 121 8.45 -9.28 -1.44
CA ASP A 121 7.30 -8.58 -0.88
C ASP A 121 6.63 -9.39 0.25
N ILE A 122 6.51 -10.71 0.08
CA ILE A 122 6.01 -11.61 1.13
C ILE A 122 6.90 -11.53 2.37
N VAL A 123 8.23 -11.61 2.20
CA VAL A 123 9.19 -11.51 3.32
C VAL A 123 9.04 -10.19 4.06
N PHE A 124 8.94 -9.05 3.34
CA PHE A 124 8.72 -7.75 3.97
C PHE A 124 7.37 -7.66 4.70
N LYS A 125 6.29 -8.15 4.09
CA LYS A 125 4.95 -8.18 4.71
C LYS A 125 4.95 -9.01 5.99
N ASP A 126 5.56 -10.18 5.97
CA ASP A 126 5.62 -11.08 7.12
C ASP A 126 6.51 -10.51 8.24
N MET A 127 7.63 -9.86 7.89
CA MET A 127 8.47 -9.12 8.83
C MET A 127 7.67 -8.03 9.56
N TRP A 128 6.85 -7.25 8.85
CA TRP A 128 5.99 -6.24 9.49
C TRP A 128 4.85 -6.83 10.30
N ARG A 129 4.27 -7.95 9.87
CA ARG A 129 3.25 -8.68 10.66
C ARG A 129 3.83 -9.21 11.97
N GLU A 130 5.06 -9.72 11.94
CA GLU A 130 5.76 -10.20 13.14
C GLU A 130 6.07 -9.06 14.10
N ALA A 131 6.49 -7.89 13.60
CA ALA A 131 6.70 -6.68 14.38
C ALA A 131 5.41 -6.23 15.09
N GLU A 132 4.29 -6.19 14.37
CA GLU A 132 2.99 -5.79 14.92
C GLU A 132 2.47 -6.79 15.95
N LYS A 133 2.56 -8.10 15.64
CA LYS A 133 2.11 -9.18 16.53
C LYS A 133 2.87 -9.21 17.86
N ASN A 134 4.16 -8.88 17.83
CA ASN A 134 5.04 -8.91 19.00
C ASN A 134 5.47 -7.50 19.40
N ARG A 135 4.62 -6.50 19.18
CA ARG A 135 4.94 -5.08 19.37
C ARG A 135 5.54 -4.73 20.74
N GLU A 136 5.02 -5.34 21.80
CA GLU A 136 5.50 -5.11 23.16
C GLU A 136 6.88 -5.71 23.39
N LYS A 137 7.14 -6.89 22.83
CA LYS A 137 8.43 -7.58 22.93
C LYS A 137 9.54 -6.79 22.25
N TRP A 138 9.27 -6.28 21.05
CA TRP A 138 10.27 -5.58 20.25
C TRP A 138 10.32 -4.07 20.48
N GLY A 139 9.41 -3.52 21.31
CA GLY A 139 9.27 -2.08 21.48
C GLY A 139 8.79 -1.37 20.21
N TYR A 140 8.05 -2.03 19.32
CA TYR A 140 7.58 -1.46 18.07
C TYR A 140 6.42 -0.48 18.28
N LEU A 141 6.60 0.76 17.82
CA LEU A 141 5.61 1.85 17.93
C LEU A 141 4.76 2.01 16.67
N GLY A 142 5.24 1.51 15.54
CA GLY A 142 4.53 1.54 14.27
C GLY A 142 5.42 1.98 13.10
N ARG A 143 4.79 2.08 11.92
CA ARG A 143 5.45 2.50 10.68
C ARG A 143 4.55 3.38 9.83
N THR A 144 5.17 4.13 8.92
CA THR A 144 4.46 4.74 7.81
C THR A 144 3.86 3.67 6.90
N ALA A 145 2.81 4.05 6.16
CA ALA A 145 2.47 3.34 4.93
C ALA A 145 3.71 3.26 4.02
N THR A 146 3.68 2.33 3.08
CA THR A 146 4.73 2.18 2.07
C THR A 146 4.87 3.50 1.30
N LEU A 147 6.03 4.15 1.44
CA LEU A 147 6.36 5.36 0.68
C LEU A 147 7.07 4.90 -0.59
N ALA A 148 6.64 5.37 -1.75
CA ALA A 148 7.28 5.04 -3.02
C ALA A 148 7.79 6.32 -3.69
N ASP A 149 9.06 6.32 -4.08
CA ASP A 149 9.64 7.30 -4.98
C ASP A 149 9.67 6.71 -6.39
N THR A 150 8.98 7.42 -7.29
CA THR A 150 8.88 7.14 -8.73
C THR A 150 9.35 8.35 -9.55
N SER A 151 10.15 9.25 -8.94
CA SER A 151 10.62 10.46 -9.61
C SER A 151 11.77 10.19 -10.59
N ASP A 152 12.48 9.07 -10.43
CA ASP A 152 13.49 8.62 -11.37
C ASP A 152 12.95 7.57 -12.36
N ASN A 153 13.62 7.43 -13.50
CA ASN A 153 13.28 6.47 -14.56
C ASN A 153 14.07 5.15 -14.44
N GLU A 154 14.86 4.99 -13.38
CA GLU A 154 15.84 3.91 -13.24
C GLU A 154 15.39 2.82 -12.26
N GLY A 155 14.32 3.07 -11.51
CA GLY A 155 13.71 2.07 -10.65
C GLY A 155 12.60 2.61 -9.76
N THR A 156 12.04 1.74 -8.94
CA THR A 156 11.11 2.13 -7.88
C THR A 156 11.82 1.98 -6.56
N THR A 157 11.87 3.06 -5.78
CA THR A 157 12.42 3.03 -4.41
C THR A 157 11.26 3.06 -3.43
N THR A 158 11.21 2.03 -2.59
CA THR A 158 10.25 1.92 -1.51
C THR A 158 10.92 2.22 -0.19
N VAL A 159 10.29 3.05 0.64
CA VAL A 159 10.80 3.49 1.94
C VAL A 159 9.75 3.25 3.02
N TRP A 160 10.19 2.67 4.13
CA TRP A 160 9.42 2.54 5.35
C TRP A 160 10.14 3.27 6.48
N ILE A 161 9.44 4.22 7.10
CA ILE A 161 9.92 4.88 8.31
C ILE A 161 9.23 4.21 9.49
N THR A 162 10.03 3.62 10.36
CA THR A 162 9.55 2.84 11.50
C THR A 162 10.03 3.43 12.82
N TYR A 163 9.22 3.28 13.86
CA TYR A 163 9.43 3.87 15.18
C TYR A 163 9.51 2.78 16.24
N TRP A 164 10.47 2.91 17.15
CA TRP A 164 10.75 1.92 18.20
C TRP A 164 11.04 2.63 19.53
N ASN A 165 10.68 1.99 20.64
CA ASN A 165 10.90 2.49 21.99
C ASN A 165 12.39 2.53 22.36
N ASP A 166 13.17 1.58 21.86
CA ASP A 166 14.58 1.44 22.19
C ASP A 166 15.36 0.70 21.08
N LEU A 167 16.69 0.84 21.13
CA LEU A 167 17.60 0.26 20.13
C LEU A 167 17.76 -1.25 20.30
N GLN A 168 17.63 -1.78 21.51
CA GLN A 168 17.81 -3.20 21.79
C GLN A 168 16.68 -4.01 21.15
N GLY A 169 15.43 -3.60 21.33
CA GLY A 169 14.26 -4.24 20.71
C GLY A 169 14.35 -4.26 19.19
N LEU A 170 14.80 -3.16 18.56
CA LEU A 170 15.07 -3.12 17.12
C LEU A 170 16.18 -4.11 16.71
N HIS A 171 17.28 -4.18 17.47
CA HIS A 171 18.38 -5.10 17.17
C HIS A 171 17.91 -6.57 17.27
N GLU A 172 17.20 -6.93 18.33
CA GLU A 172 16.70 -8.29 18.52
C GLU A 172 15.66 -8.65 17.45
N PHE A 173 14.83 -7.69 17.03
CA PHE A 173 13.92 -7.86 15.90
C PHE A 173 14.66 -8.12 14.59
N ALA A 174 15.70 -7.33 14.29
CA ALA A 174 16.54 -7.51 13.10
C ALA A 174 17.29 -8.86 13.11
N ALA A 175 17.59 -9.41 14.29
CA ALA A 175 18.23 -10.71 14.44
C ALA A 175 17.25 -11.91 14.41
N SER A 176 15.93 -11.63 14.40
CA SER A 176 14.88 -12.65 14.44
C SER A 176 14.79 -13.48 13.15
N ALA A 177 14.10 -14.62 13.22
CA ALA A 177 13.92 -15.51 12.08
C ALA A 177 13.24 -14.82 10.88
N ALA A 178 12.42 -13.79 11.11
CA ALA A 178 11.74 -13.04 10.06
C ALA A 178 12.71 -12.36 9.06
N HIS A 179 13.95 -12.07 9.48
CA HIS A 179 14.97 -11.44 8.62
C HIS A 179 15.99 -12.44 8.07
N ARG A 180 15.94 -13.73 8.45
CA ARG A 180 16.93 -14.74 8.06
C ARG A 180 16.60 -15.50 6.78
N LEU A 181 15.48 -15.16 6.13
CA LEU A 181 15.01 -15.79 4.89
C LEU A 181 15.58 -15.14 3.62
N SER A 182 16.50 -14.18 3.74
CA SER A 182 17.28 -13.60 2.64
C SER A 182 18.62 -14.30 2.43
#